data_AF-A0A1E8D0Z6-F1
#
_entry.id   AF-A0A1E8D0Z6-F1
#
_cell.length_a   1.000
_cell.length_b   1.000
_cell.length_c   1.000
_cell.angle_alpha   90.00
_cell.angle_beta   90.00
_cell.angle_gamma   90.00
#
_symmetry.space_group_name_H-M   'P 1'
#
loop_
_entity.id
_entity.type
_entity.pdbx_description
1 polymer ?
#
loop_
_entity_poly.entity_id
_entity_poly.type
_entity_poly.pdbx_seq_one_letter_code
_entity_poly.pdbx_strand_id
1 'polypeptide(L)'
;MTADLRDRQLRQCCDALDQVSADAPTLCAGWVAHDLAIHLWTLKHDPLSWPGIALPALAATTNRRADRIRRRWSYGELVARLRAERGDLACMPFDRFGGHRHALGEYFVHTQDVVRANGLRQEEPSQELEDALWLRVQVAARQLLRRRSPGLVLATEGGRSAHVTGRTPMTVVTGPPSELMCWVYGREAVAEVTVRH
;
A
#
# COMPACT_ATOMS: atom_id res chain seq x y z
N MET A 1 1.74 -11.55 12.25
CA MET A 1 2.80 -10.64 11.75
C MET A 1 3.45 -9.97 12.94
N THR A 2 4.78 -10.09 13.06
CA THR A 2 5.57 -9.41 14.10
C THR A 2 5.70 -7.92 13.78
N ALA A 3 5.89 -7.07 14.79
CA ALA A 3 6.19 -5.65 14.57
C ALA A 3 7.40 -5.46 13.63
N ASP A 4 8.36 -6.37 13.75
CA ASP A 4 9.59 -6.42 12.96
C ASP A 4 9.36 -6.48 11.44
N LEU A 5 8.43 -7.31 10.94
CA LEU A 5 8.15 -7.36 9.49
C LEU A 5 7.64 -6.01 8.96
N ARG A 6 6.81 -5.29 9.72
CA ARG A 6 6.36 -3.95 9.32
C ARG A 6 7.48 -2.93 9.34
N ASP A 7 8.32 -2.98 10.37
CA ASP A 7 9.47 -2.08 10.48
C ASP A 7 10.44 -2.30 9.31
N ARG A 8 10.64 -3.57 8.88
CA ARG A 8 11.39 -3.89 7.65
C ARG A 8 10.74 -3.30 6.40
N GLN A 9 9.43 -3.43 6.22
CA GLN A 9 8.75 -2.87 5.05
C GLN A 9 8.80 -1.34 5.02
N LEU A 10 8.65 -0.67 6.17
CA LEU A 10 8.84 0.79 6.26
C LEU A 10 10.26 1.18 5.83
N ARG A 11 11.29 0.46 6.29
CA ARG A 11 12.68 0.72 5.90
C ARG A 11 12.88 0.52 4.40
N GLN A 12 12.40 -0.59 3.83
CA GLN A 12 12.49 -0.85 2.38
C GLN A 12 11.81 0.25 1.56
N CYS A 13 10.66 0.77 2.03
CA CYS A 13 9.99 1.89 1.38
C CYS A 13 10.84 3.17 1.42
N CYS A 14 11.45 3.48 2.57
CA CYS A 14 12.38 4.61 2.69
C CYS A 14 13.63 4.44 1.81
N ASP A 15 14.15 3.22 1.69
CA ASP A 15 15.32 2.91 0.87
C ASP A 15 15.02 3.05 -0.64
N ALA A 16 13.79 2.72 -1.07
CA ALA A 16 13.34 2.99 -2.44
C ALA A 16 13.18 4.50 -2.70
N LEU A 17 12.63 5.25 -1.73
CA LEU A 17 12.48 6.70 -1.81
C LEU A 17 13.83 7.43 -1.89
N ASP A 18 14.84 6.98 -1.13
CA ASP A 18 16.18 7.59 -1.15
C ASP A 18 16.93 7.37 -2.48
N GLN A 19 16.50 6.41 -3.31
CA GLN A 19 17.12 6.13 -4.61
C GLN A 19 16.61 7.03 -5.74
N VAL A 20 15.59 7.86 -5.48
CA VAL A 20 14.95 8.70 -6.50
C VAL A 20 14.89 10.16 -6.07
N SER A 21 14.77 11.07 -7.04
CA SER A 21 14.56 12.49 -6.75
C SER A 21 13.13 12.75 -6.25
N ALA A 22 12.94 13.91 -5.61
CA ALA A 22 11.65 14.30 -5.03
C ALA A 22 10.50 14.38 -6.05
N ASP A 23 10.84 14.68 -7.31
CA ASP A 23 9.95 14.82 -8.47
C ASP A 23 9.84 13.53 -9.32
N ALA A 24 10.52 12.46 -8.92
CA ALA A 24 10.45 11.19 -9.64
C ALA A 24 9.01 10.65 -9.69
N PRO A 25 8.61 10.04 -10.82
CA PRO A 25 7.26 9.52 -10.99
C PRO A 25 6.99 8.35 -10.04
N THR A 26 5.72 8.14 -9.73
CA THR A 26 5.22 6.96 -9.03
C THR A 26 4.08 6.32 -9.82
N LEU A 27 3.70 5.10 -9.48
CA LEU A 27 2.48 4.49 -10.04
C LEU A 27 1.18 5.12 -9.51
N CYS A 28 1.24 5.94 -8.46
CA CYS A 28 0.12 6.75 -8.00
C CYS A 28 -0.09 7.90 -8.99
N ALA A 29 -1.19 7.87 -9.74
CA ALA A 29 -1.47 8.86 -10.77
C ALA A 29 -1.41 10.30 -10.23
N GLY A 30 -0.56 11.11 -10.85
CA GLY A 30 -0.34 12.51 -10.48
C GLY A 30 0.49 12.75 -9.23
N TRP A 31 1.09 11.71 -8.64
CA TRP A 31 1.96 11.82 -7.47
C TRP A 31 3.43 11.63 -7.86
N VAL A 32 4.26 12.54 -7.37
CA VAL A 32 5.72 12.35 -7.34
C VAL A 32 6.17 11.69 -6.04
N ALA A 33 7.42 11.27 -5.95
CA ALA A 33 7.98 10.61 -4.76
C ALA A 33 7.77 11.41 -3.46
N HIS A 34 7.86 12.75 -3.52
CA HIS A 34 7.60 13.60 -2.36
C HIS A 34 6.12 13.55 -1.91
N ASP A 35 5.17 13.46 -2.83
CA ASP A 35 3.75 13.32 -2.48
C ASP A 35 3.47 11.99 -1.78
N LEU A 36 4.11 10.92 -2.25
CA LEU A 36 4.04 9.61 -1.63
C LEU A 36 4.64 9.61 -0.21
N ALA A 37 5.78 10.26 0.00
CA ALA A 37 6.35 10.42 1.35
C ALA A 37 5.43 11.23 2.28
N ILE A 38 4.80 12.29 1.77
CA ILE A 38 3.80 13.09 2.50
C ILE A 38 2.58 12.25 2.86
N HIS A 39 2.11 11.40 1.95
CA HIS A 39 1.01 10.47 2.22
C HIS A 39 1.35 9.53 3.37
N LEU A 40 2.50 8.86 3.34
CA LEU A 40 2.93 7.95 4.41
C LEU A 40 3.03 8.67 5.77
N TRP A 41 3.58 9.88 5.79
CA TRP A 41 3.66 10.69 7.00
C TRP A 41 2.27 11.06 7.52
N THR A 42 1.39 11.51 6.63
CA THR A 42 0.01 11.89 6.96
C THR A 42 -0.76 10.68 7.49
N LEU A 43 -0.57 9.51 6.87
CA LEU A 43 -1.17 8.26 7.29
C LEU A 43 -0.75 7.87 8.70
N LYS A 44 0.47 8.20 9.13
CA LYS A 44 0.92 7.92 10.50
C LYS A 44 0.41 8.92 11.53
N HIS A 45 0.41 10.21 11.19
CA HIS A 45 0.27 11.28 12.17
C HIS A 45 -1.06 12.03 12.14
N ASP A 46 -1.89 11.82 11.12
CA ASP A 46 -3.13 12.57 10.92
C ASP A 46 -4.33 11.66 10.62
N PRO A 47 -5.03 11.15 11.67
CA PRO A 47 -6.23 10.34 11.50
C PRO A 47 -7.38 11.09 10.79
N LEU A 48 -7.36 12.43 10.80
CA LEU A 48 -8.40 13.25 10.18
C LEU A 48 -8.22 13.41 8.67
N SER A 49 -7.07 13.03 8.10
CA SER A 49 -6.78 13.15 6.67
C SER A 49 -7.25 11.96 5.83
N TRP A 50 -7.59 10.85 6.47
CA TRP A 50 -7.91 9.60 5.79
C TRP A 50 -9.21 9.60 4.98
N PRO A 51 -10.28 10.28 5.41
CA PRO A 51 -11.48 10.39 4.58
C PRO A 51 -11.22 11.19 3.29
N GLY A 52 -10.27 12.13 3.31
CA GLY A 52 -10.03 13.06 2.21
C GLY A 52 -9.19 12.53 1.07
N ILE A 53 -8.53 11.38 1.24
CA ILE A 53 -7.84 10.66 0.15
C ILE A 53 -8.83 9.73 -0.58
N ALA A 54 -9.90 9.29 0.09
CA ALA A 54 -10.96 8.46 -0.49
C ALA A 54 -12.15 9.26 -1.06
N LEU A 55 -12.30 10.55 -0.70
CA LEU A 55 -13.43 11.40 -1.07
C LEU A 55 -12.95 12.66 -1.80
N PRO A 56 -13.19 12.78 -3.13
CA PRO A 56 -12.81 13.96 -3.92
C PRO A 56 -13.32 15.29 -3.35
N ALA A 57 -14.46 15.28 -2.66
CA ALA A 57 -15.06 16.46 -2.02
C ALA A 57 -14.19 17.10 -0.91
N LEU A 58 -13.21 16.37 -0.38
CA LEU A 58 -12.30 16.84 0.67
C LEU A 58 -10.88 17.12 0.15
N ALA A 59 -10.66 17.02 -1.17
CA ALA A 59 -9.34 17.18 -1.80
C ALA A 59 -8.67 18.53 -1.44
N ALA A 60 -9.43 19.63 -1.35
CA ALA A 60 -8.88 20.94 -0.99
C ALA A 60 -8.25 20.96 0.42
N THR A 61 -8.85 20.27 1.39
CA THR A 61 -8.35 20.21 2.77
C THR A 61 -7.14 19.28 2.86
N THR A 62 -7.17 18.15 2.16
CA THR A 62 -6.04 17.22 2.01
C THR A 62 -4.83 17.91 1.37
N ASN A 63 -5.06 18.68 0.29
CA ASN A 63 -4.01 19.43 -0.41
C ASN A 63 -3.35 20.48 0.49
N ARG A 64 -4.13 21.25 1.26
CA ARG A 64 -3.56 22.25 2.20
C ARG A 64 -2.67 21.62 3.28
N ARG A 65 -3.02 20.42 3.75
CA ARG A 65 -2.24 19.69 4.76
C ARG A 65 -0.96 19.11 4.15
N ALA A 66 -1.07 18.50 2.97
CA ALA A 66 0.08 18.04 2.21
C ALA A 66 1.06 19.20 1.94
N ASP A 67 0.55 20.35 1.51
CA ASP A 67 1.34 21.56 1.27
C ASP A 67 2.06 22.07 2.53
N ARG A 68 1.44 21.94 3.71
CA ARG A 68 2.07 22.31 4.98
C ARG A 68 3.24 21.39 5.30
N ILE A 69 3.10 20.09 5.07
CA ILE A 69 4.20 19.13 5.26
C ILE A 69 5.31 19.43 4.23
N ARG A 70 4.94 19.62 2.96
CA ARG A 70 5.87 19.95 1.86
C ARG A 70 6.68 21.22 2.13
N ARG A 71 6.08 22.24 2.75
CA ARG A 71 6.78 23.47 3.16
C ARG A 71 7.61 23.32 4.43
N ARG A 72 7.30 22.33 5.27
CA ARG A 72 7.95 22.14 6.57
C ARG A 72 9.26 21.37 6.46
N TRP A 73 9.32 20.39 5.56
CA TRP A 73 10.48 19.53 5.39
C TRP A 73 10.80 19.36 3.92
N SER A 74 12.09 19.36 3.60
CA SER A 74 12.55 18.86 2.30
C SER A 74 12.26 17.37 2.16
N TYR A 75 12.32 16.87 0.93
CA TYR A 75 12.04 15.47 0.63
C TYR A 75 12.92 14.50 1.45
N GLY A 76 14.25 14.65 1.40
CA GLY A 76 15.17 13.79 2.15
C GLY A 76 14.98 13.91 3.67
N GLU A 77 14.65 15.10 4.16
CA GLU A 77 14.31 15.32 5.57
C GLU A 77 13.03 14.59 6.00
N LEU A 78 12.04 14.48 5.12
CA LEU A 78 10.82 13.75 5.38
C LEU A 78 11.06 12.23 5.36
N VAL A 79 11.82 11.74 4.38
CA VAL A 79 12.20 10.32 4.30
C VAL A 79 13.01 9.89 5.52
N ALA A 80 13.99 10.71 5.95
CA ALA A 80 14.76 10.45 7.16
C ALA A 80 13.89 10.38 8.43
N ARG A 81 12.86 11.24 8.51
CA ARG A 81 11.89 11.19 9.61
C ARG A 81 11.03 9.93 9.57
N LEU A 82 10.52 9.54 8.40
CA LEU A 82 9.80 8.28 8.23
C LEU A 82 10.64 7.08 8.65
N ARG A 83 11.91 7.04 8.26
CA ARG A 83 12.84 5.96 8.63
C ARG A 83 13.04 5.83 10.14
N ALA A 84 12.97 6.92 10.89
CA ALA A 84 13.13 6.94 12.35
C ALA A 84 11.88 6.44 13.09
N GLU A 85 10.75 6.29 12.41
CA GLU A 85 9.50 5.82 12.98
C GLU A 85 9.44 4.29 13.08
N ARG A 86 8.49 3.80 13.88
CA ARG A 86 8.09 2.38 13.85
C ARG A 86 7.17 2.12 12.66
N GLY A 87 7.12 0.88 12.17
CA GLY A 87 6.26 0.44 11.07
C GLY A 87 4.77 0.32 11.43
N ASP A 88 4.31 0.83 12.57
CA ASP A 88 2.89 0.87 12.91
C ASP A 88 2.19 2.12 12.38
N LEU A 89 0.89 2.02 12.12
CA LEU A 89 0.04 3.18 11.84
C LEU A 89 -0.77 3.48 13.10
N ALA A 90 -0.16 4.20 14.03
CA ALA A 90 -0.70 4.42 15.38
C ALA A 90 -2.10 5.06 15.40
N CYS A 91 -2.48 5.79 14.35
CA CYS A 91 -3.78 6.45 14.27
C CYS A 91 -4.90 5.61 13.60
N MET A 92 -4.64 4.34 13.22
CA MET A 92 -5.64 3.39 12.69
C MET A 92 -6.39 2.72 13.85
N PRO A 93 -7.70 3.00 14.07
CA PRO A 93 -8.47 2.32 15.12
C PRO A 93 -8.50 0.80 14.95
N PHE A 94 -8.34 0.31 13.72
CA PHE A 94 -8.29 -1.12 13.39
C PHE A 94 -6.87 -1.71 13.31
N ASP A 95 -5.81 -0.88 13.29
CA ASP A 95 -4.46 -1.42 13.49
C ASP A 95 -4.33 -1.90 14.92
N ARG A 96 -4.86 -1.15 15.89
CA ARG A 96 -4.67 -1.40 17.33
C ARG A 96 -4.95 -2.83 17.80
N PHE A 97 -5.85 -3.57 17.16
CA PHE A 97 -6.45 -4.79 17.74
C PHE A 97 -6.29 -6.11 16.97
N GLY A 98 -5.50 -6.20 15.89
CA GLY A 98 -5.31 -7.49 15.20
C GLY A 98 -4.05 -7.52 14.32
N GLY A 99 -3.40 -8.68 14.21
CA GLY A 99 -2.44 -8.94 13.14
C GLY A 99 -3.16 -8.86 11.78
N HIS A 100 -2.43 -8.51 10.70
CA HIS A 100 -2.93 -8.22 9.32
C HIS A 100 -3.39 -6.77 9.07
N ARG A 101 -2.86 -5.86 9.89
CA ARG A 101 -2.90 -4.39 9.89
C ARG A 101 -2.80 -3.72 8.51
N HIS A 102 -3.18 -2.47 8.42
CA HIS A 102 -3.15 -1.72 7.15
C HIS A 102 -1.70 -1.43 6.69
N ALA A 103 -0.81 -1.16 7.65
CA ALA A 103 0.57 -0.72 7.45
C ALA A 103 1.40 -1.59 6.49
N LEU A 104 1.28 -2.91 6.59
CA LEU A 104 2.05 -3.82 5.73
C LEU A 104 1.73 -3.58 4.25
N GLY A 105 0.45 -3.42 3.95
CA GLY A 105 -0.01 -3.18 2.59
C GLY A 105 0.46 -1.85 2.04
N GLU A 106 0.33 -0.80 2.85
CA GLU A 106 0.73 0.55 2.48
C GLU A 106 2.22 0.60 2.16
N TYR A 107 3.10 0.12 3.04
CA TYR A 107 4.54 0.15 2.78
C TYR A 107 4.94 -0.76 1.63
N PHE A 108 4.37 -1.97 1.53
CA PHE A 108 4.70 -2.88 0.43
C PHE A 108 4.31 -2.28 -0.92
N VAL A 109 3.05 -1.87 -1.08
CA VAL A 109 2.54 -1.34 -2.36
C VAL A 109 3.21 -0.01 -2.72
N HIS A 110 3.43 0.88 -1.75
CA HIS A 110 4.11 2.15 -2.03
C HIS A 110 5.61 2.00 -2.30
N THR A 111 6.24 0.92 -1.83
CA THR A 111 7.58 0.54 -2.32
C THR A 111 7.50 0.16 -3.80
N GLN A 112 6.52 -0.66 -4.20
CA GLN A 112 6.32 -1.02 -5.61
C GLN A 112 6.00 0.19 -6.50
N ASP A 113 5.22 1.16 -5.99
CA ASP A 113 4.88 2.38 -6.72
C ASP A 113 6.12 3.21 -7.10
N VAL A 114 7.17 3.19 -6.27
CA VAL A 114 8.44 3.87 -6.55
C VAL A 114 9.34 2.98 -7.40
N VAL A 115 9.54 1.72 -6.99
CA VAL A 115 10.47 0.78 -7.64
C VAL A 115 10.10 0.57 -9.10
N ARG A 116 8.85 0.20 -9.40
CA ARG A 116 8.43 -0.14 -10.76
C ARG A 116 8.38 1.08 -11.68
N ALA A 117 7.94 2.24 -11.15
CA ALA A 117 7.88 3.48 -11.93
C ALA A 117 9.26 3.99 -12.36
N ASN A 118 10.31 3.62 -11.62
CA ASN A 118 11.67 4.13 -11.84
C ASN A 118 12.65 3.03 -12.29
N GLY A 119 12.16 1.82 -12.59
CA GLY A 119 13.00 0.69 -13.04
C GLY A 119 14.06 0.26 -12.02
N LEU A 120 13.79 0.46 -10.72
CA LEU A 120 14.71 0.08 -9.66
C LEU A 120 14.71 -1.44 -9.49
N ARG A 121 15.86 -1.98 -9.07
CA ARG A 121 15.96 -3.38 -8.69
C ARG A 121 15.43 -3.57 -7.27
N GLN A 122 14.60 -4.60 -7.10
CA GLN A 122 14.15 -5.04 -5.78
C GLN A 122 14.33 -6.56 -5.65
N GLU A 123 14.64 -7.01 -4.45
CA GLU A 123 14.69 -8.43 -4.14
C GLU A 123 13.27 -9.02 -4.09
N GLU A 124 13.15 -10.29 -4.49
CA GLU A 124 11.90 -11.02 -4.38
C GLU A 124 11.42 -11.07 -2.92
N PRO A 125 10.10 -10.97 -2.67
CA PRO A 125 9.53 -11.12 -1.33
C PRO A 125 9.93 -12.45 -0.69
N SER A 126 10.33 -12.41 0.59
CA SER A 126 10.56 -13.64 1.35
C SER A 126 9.25 -14.41 1.56
N GLN A 127 9.35 -15.73 1.76
CA GLN A 127 8.17 -16.56 2.06
C GLN A 127 7.39 -16.05 3.28
N GLU A 128 8.09 -15.55 4.31
CA GLU A 128 7.46 -14.93 5.49
C GLU A 128 6.61 -13.71 5.10
N LEU A 129 7.11 -12.87 4.19
CA LEU A 129 6.39 -11.71 3.70
C LEU A 129 5.19 -12.14 2.84
N GLU A 130 5.36 -13.12 1.95
CA GLU A 130 4.27 -13.66 1.12
C GLU A 130 3.12 -14.22 1.98
N ASP A 131 3.44 -14.96 3.04
CA ASP A 131 2.43 -15.50 3.95
C ASP A 131 1.70 -14.39 4.74
N ALA A 132 2.42 -13.34 5.13
CA ALA A 132 1.82 -12.18 5.77
C ALA A 132 0.92 -11.37 4.81
N LEU A 133 1.35 -11.21 3.56
CA LEU A 133 0.60 -10.54 2.50
C LEU A 133 -0.65 -11.33 2.13
N TRP A 134 -0.59 -12.67 2.11
CA TRP A 134 -1.76 -13.52 1.87
C TRP A 134 -2.90 -13.27 2.87
N LEU A 135 -2.56 -13.12 4.14
CA LEU A 135 -3.55 -12.83 5.18
C LEU A 135 -4.05 -11.38 5.08
N ARG A 136 -3.17 -10.43 4.70
CA ARG A 136 -3.53 -9.02 4.53
C ARG A 136 -4.43 -8.78 3.32
N VAL A 137 -4.12 -9.39 2.18
CA VAL A 137 -4.78 -9.13 0.89
C VAL A 137 -6.25 -9.53 0.93
N GLN A 138 -6.61 -10.58 1.66
CA GLN A 138 -8.00 -10.99 1.89
C GLN A 138 -8.83 -9.88 2.57
N VAL A 139 -8.25 -9.26 3.61
CA VAL A 139 -8.89 -8.14 4.32
C VAL A 139 -8.95 -6.90 3.43
N ALA A 140 -7.85 -6.59 2.72
CA ALA A 140 -7.76 -5.42 1.83
C ALA A 140 -8.78 -5.51 0.70
N ALA A 141 -8.86 -6.66 0.03
CA ALA A 141 -9.76 -6.90 -1.08
C ALA A 141 -11.23 -6.75 -0.64
N ARG A 142 -11.59 -7.24 0.54
CA ARG A 142 -12.94 -7.05 1.09
C ARG A 142 -13.25 -5.59 1.40
N GLN A 143 -12.26 -4.80 1.83
CA GLN A 143 -12.44 -3.39 2.14
C GLN A 143 -12.55 -2.55 0.85
N LEU A 144 -11.67 -2.78 -0.11
CA LEU A 144 -11.50 -1.95 -1.31
C LEU A 144 -12.43 -2.37 -2.46
N LEU A 145 -12.69 -3.66 -2.64
CA LEU A 145 -13.32 -4.19 -3.84
C LEU A 145 -14.75 -4.70 -3.65
N ARG A 146 -15.28 -4.81 -2.41
CA ARG A 146 -16.62 -5.39 -2.16
C ARG A 146 -17.77 -4.80 -2.98
N ARG A 147 -17.68 -3.53 -3.39
CA ARG A 147 -18.72 -2.85 -4.18
C ARG A 147 -18.49 -2.94 -5.69
N ARG A 148 -17.24 -3.16 -6.11
CA ARG A 148 -16.83 -3.12 -7.53
C ARG A 148 -16.67 -4.52 -8.13
N SER A 149 -16.35 -5.51 -7.30
CA SER A 149 -16.08 -6.88 -7.72
C SER A 149 -16.91 -7.85 -6.84
N PRO A 150 -18.22 -7.98 -7.09
CA PRO A 150 -19.00 -9.07 -6.48
C PRO A 150 -18.44 -10.43 -6.93
N GLY A 151 -18.51 -11.44 -6.07
CA GLY A 151 -18.00 -12.80 -6.33
C GLY A 151 -16.48 -12.95 -6.47
N LEU A 152 -15.66 -12.03 -5.94
CA LEU A 152 -14.20 -12.10 -6.03
C LEU A 152 -13.62 -13.27 -5.23
N VAL A 153 -12.80 -14.07 -5.91
CA VAL A 153 -11.94 -15.11 -5.35
C VAL A 153 -10.49 -14.72 -5.60
N LEU A 154 -9.68 -14.70 -4.54
CA LEU A 154 -8.22 -14.61 -4.66
C LEU A 154 -7.65 -16.02 -4.59
N ALA A 155 -6.67 -16.33 -5.42
CA ALA A 155 -6.00 -17.63 -5.44
C ALA A 155 -4.50 -17.48 -5.63
N THR A 156 -3.73 -18.45 -5.12
CA THR A 156 -2.30 -18.59 -5.40
C THR A 156 -2.06 -19.85 -6.20
N GLU A 157 -0.99 -19.90 -7.00
CA GLU A 157 -0.60 -21.11 -7.74
C GLU A 157 -0.31 -22.31 -6.81
N GLY A 158 0.16 -22.04 -5.59
CA GLY A 158 0.35 -23.04 -4.53
C GLY A 158 -0.95 -23.57 -3.89
N GLY A 159 -2.12 -23.29 -4.48
CA GLY A 159 -3.41 -23.88 -4.08
C GLY A 159 -4.18 -23.16 -2.98
N ARG A 160 -3.63 -22.10 -2.36
CA ARG A 160 -4.40 -21.25 -1.43
C ARG A 160 -5.49 -20.50 -2.20
N SER A 161 -6.70 -20.43 -1.63
CA SER A 161 -7.78 -19.61 -2.19
C SER A 161 -8.63 -18.98 -1.08
N ALA A 162 -9.25 -17.84 -1.38
CA ALA A 162 -10.11 -17.12 -0.46
C ALA A 162 -11.27 -16.46 -1.22
N HIS A 163 -12.50 -16.79 -0.81
CA HIS A 163 -13.70 -16.08 -1.26
C HIS A 163 -13.82 -14.76 -0.50
N VAL A 164 -13.60 -13.65 -1.21
CA VAL A 164 -13.52 -12.32 -0.59
C VAL A 164 -14.89 -11.65 -0.53
N THR A 165 -15.65 -11.74 -1.61
CA THR A 165 -16.97 -11.10 -1.76
C THR A 165 -18.01 -12.13 -2.22
N GLY A 166 -19.26 -11.92 -1.82
CA GLY A 166 -20.37 -12.82 -2.15
C GLY A 166 -21.26 -12.31 -3.28
N ARG A 167 -22.03 -13.24 -3.85
CA ARG A 167 -22.98 -13.12 -4.98
C ARG A 167 -22.29 -13.06 -6.35
N THR A 168 -22.64 -14.04 -7.20
CA THR A 168 -22.29 -14.20 -8.62
C THR A 168 -22.40 -12.88 -9.40
N PRO A 169 -21.55 -12.61 -10.42
CA PRO A 169 -20.58 -13.50 -11.09
C PRO A 169 -19.22 -13.59 -10.37
N MET A 170 -18.49 -14.70 -10.60
CA MET A 170 -17.23 -15.02 -9.91
C MET A 170 -16.02 -14.52 -10.69
N THR A 171 -15.31 -13.50 -10.18
CA THR A 171 -13.98 -13.15 -10.71
C THR A 171 -12.92 -13.85 -9.90
N VAL A 172 -12.10 -14.69 -10.52
CA VAL A 172 -10.95 -15.35 -9.90
C VAL A 172 -9.67 -14.64 -10.32
N VAL A 173 -8.90 -14.16 -9.34
CA VAL A 173 -7.60 -13.54 -9.56
C VAL A 173 -6.53 -14.43 -8.94
N THR A 174 -5.62 -14.92 -9.77
CA THR A 174 -4.58 -15.86 -9.38
C THR A 174 -3.19 -15.24 -9.53
N GLY A 175 -2.36 -15.32 -8.49
CA GLY A 175 -0.97 -14.88 -8.51
C GLY A 175 -0.30 -15.04 -7.15
N PRO A 176 0.98 -14.69 -6.99
CA PRO A 176 1.61 -14.62 -5.68
C PRO A 176 0.94 -13.54 -4.81
N PRO A 177 0.91 -13.69 -3.48
CA PRO A 177 0.27 -12.73 -2.58
C PRO A 177 0.76 -11.28 -2.74
N SER A 178 2.03 -11.07 -3.04
CA SER A 178 2.62 -9.78 -3.44
C SER A 178 1.91 -9.13 -4.63
N GLU A 179 1.77 -9.83 -5.74
CA GLU A 179 1.11 -9.32 -6.95
C GLU A 179 -0.40 -9.16 -6.77
N LEU A 180 -1.04 -10.08 -6.04
CA LEU A 180 -2.44 -9.94 -5.64
C LEU A 180 -2.65 -8.65 -4.82
N MET A 181 -1.68 -8.29 -3.96
CA MET A 181 -1.75 -7.06 -3.19
C MET A 181 -1.68 -5.82 -4.07
N CYS A 182 -0.75 -5.78 -5.03
CA CYS A 182 -0.67 -4.72 -6.03
C CYS A 182 -1.98 -4.59 -6.83
N TRP A 183 -2.51 -5.72 -7.32
CA TRP A 183 -3.77 -5.76 -8.06
C TRP A 183 -4.94 -5.22 -7.24
N VAL A 184 -5.09 -5.66 -5.98
CA VAL A 184 -6.15 -5.22 -5.07
C VAL A 184 -6.10 -3.72 -4.78
N TYR A 185 -4.90 -3.14 -4.78
CA TYR A 185 -4.69 -1.71 -4.61
C TYR A 185 -4.87 -0.92 -5.92
N GLY A 186 -5.23 -1.57 -7.02
CA GLY A 186 -5.53 -0.92 -8.30
C GLY A 186 -4.32 -0.76 -9.22
N ARG A 187 -3.23 -1.50 -8.99
CA ARG A 187 -2.04 -1.52 -9.87
C ARG A 187 -2.19 -2.62 -10.93
N GLU A 188 -3.40 -2.77 -11.48
CA GLU A 188 -3.78 -3.89 -12.34
C GLU A 188 -2.90 -4.01 -13.60
N ALA A 189 -2.48 -2.88 -14.17
CA ALA A 189 -1.68 -2.84 -15.39
C ALA A 189 -0.25 -3.34 -15.23
N VAL A 190 0.27 -3.43 -14.00
CA VAL A 190 1.64 -3.86 -13.71
C VAL A 190 1.70 -5.06 -12.77
N ALA A 191 0.56 -5.52 -12.26
CA ALA A 191 0.48 -6.66 -11.38
C ALA A 191 0.51 -7.96 -12.19
N GLU A 192 1.40 -8.87 -11.84
CA GLU A 192 1.57 -10.15 -12.53
C GLU A 192 0.56 -11.18 -12.00
N VAL A 193 -0.69 -11.04 -12.44
CA VAL A 193 -1.81 -11.91 -12.04
C VAL A 193 -2.60 -12.39 -13.26
N THR A 194 -3.23 -13.56 -13.12
CA THR A 194 -4.22 -14.05 -14.09
C THR A 194 -5.63 -13.76 -13.59
N VAL A 195 -6.45 -13.10 -14.40
CA VAL A 195 -7.86 -12.81 -14.09
C VAL A 195 -8.79 -13.67 -14.93
N ARG A 196 -9.78 -14.30 -14.32
CA ARG A 196 -10.84 -15.11 -14.98
C ARG A 196 -12.21 -14.67 -14.47
N HIS A 197 -13.21 -14.59 -15.35
CA HIS A 197 -14.59 -14.17 -15.04
C HIS A 197 -15.59 -15.31 -15.23
#